data_AF-A0A9E4ATA4-F1
#
_entry.id   AF-A0A9E4ATA4-F1
#
_cell.length_a   1.000
_cell.length_b   1.000
_cell.length_c   1.000
_cell.angle_alpha   90.00
_cell.angle_beta   90.00
_cell.angle_gamma   90.00
#
_symmetry.space_group_name_H-M   'P 1'
#
loop_
_entity.id
_entity.type
_entity.pdbx_description
1 polymer ?
#
loop_
_entity_poly.entity_id
_entity_poly.type
_entity_poly.pdbx_seq_one_letter_code
_entity_poly.pdbx_strand_id
1 'polypeptide(L)'
;MLIRFKKGKNQHKHKPDTLTCIRDDGTVTWTHIHRGFVQHDFAHYVVETTLGFQNAFFGLVAKGYNILDFNLPTSKRPFKIPKEAMKVEPIVALLQAELWESFPAPLLQPESQELPANATPAQIETMRQHLRNLLQQWDNLAPGESMDLQFVTLGEIYNGHFA
;
A
#
# COMPACT_ATOMS: atom_id res chain seq x y z
N MET A 1 8.13 -4.27 9.45
CA MET A 1 8.55 -4.43 8.02
C MET A 1 8.87 -3.09 7.33
N LEU A 2 10.00 -3.01 6.60
CA LEU A 2 10.36 -1.86 5.74
C LEU A 2 9.84 -2.06 4.30
N ILE A 3 9.20 -1.03 3.73
CA ILE A 3 8.74 -0.98 2.34
C ILE A 3 9.53 0.10 1.59
N ARG A 4 10.27 -0.30 0.56
CA ARG A 4 11.09 0.58 -0.27
C ARG A 4 10.54 0.70 -1.67
N PHE A 5 10.26 1.94 -2.07
CA PHE A 5 9.95 2.31 -3.44
C PHE A 5 11.16 2.97 -4.07
N LYS A 6 11.54 2.57 -5.28
CA LYS A 6 12.71 3.11 -5.96
C LYS A 6 12.40 3.47 -7.41
N LYS A 7 12.77 4.69 -7.81
CA LYS A 7 12.69 5.13 -9.19
C LYS A 7 13.75 4.45 -10.06
N GLY A 8 13.37 4.04 -11.26
CA GLY A 8 14.26 3.48 -12.26
C GLY A 8 15.41 4.44 -12.59
N LYS A 9 16.65 3.93 -12.58
CA LYS A 9 17.88 4.74 -12.80
C LYS A 9 17.97 5.42 -14.17
N ASN A 10 17.21 4.96 -15.16
CA ASN A 10 17.29 5.47 -16.51
C ASN A 10 15.95 5.30 -17.22
N GLN A 11 15.18 6.40 -17.26
CA GLN A 11 13.86 6.42 -17.90
C GLN A 11 13.96 6.24 -19.43
N HIS A 12 15.05 6.71 -20.06
CA HIS A 12 15.31 6.52 -21.50
C HIS A 12 15.59 5.07 -21.88
N LYS A 13 16.10 4.26 -20.95
CA LYS A 13 16.28 2.80 -21.12
C LYS A 13 15.12 2.00 -20.54
N HIS A 14 14.00 2.65 -20.19
CA HIS A 14 12.83 2.04 -19.58
C HIS A 14 13.16 1.13 -18.38
N LYS A 15 14.16 1.49 -17.56
CA LYS A 15 14.40 0.73 -16.33
C LYS A 15 13.18 0.92 -15.42
N PRO A 16 12.48 -0.16 -15.02
CA PRO A 16 11.26 -0.04 -14.23
C PRO A 16 11.57 0.43 -12.81
N ASP A 17 10.57 1.08 -12.22
CA ASP A 17 10.54 1.34 -10.78
C ASP A 17 10.38 0.00 -10.03
N THR A 18 10.75 -0.04 -8.75
CA THR A 18 10.70 -1.27 -7.96
C THR A 18 10.08 -1.05 -6.59
N LEU A 19 9.29 -2.03 -6.17
CA LEU A 19 8.78 -2.19 -4.81
C LEU A 19 9.55 -3.32 -4.15
N THR A 20 10.18 -3.05 -3.00
CA THR A 20 10.93 -4.04 -2.21
C THR A 20 10.43 -4.00 -0.77
N CYS A 21 10.04 -5.14 -0.23
CA CYS A 21 9.68 -5.28 1.18
C CYS A 21 10.74 -6.11 1.90
N ILE A 22 11.28 -5.57 2.99
CA ILE A 22 12.24 -6.22 3.88
C ILE A 22 11.52 -6.46 5.20
N ARG A 23 11.26 -7.73 5.51
CA ARG A 23 10.53 -8.17 6.71
C ARG A 23 11.43 -8.10 7.94
N ASP A 24 10.83 -8.21 9.11
CA ASP A 24 11.56 -8.07 10.38
C ASP A 24 12.50 -9.26 10.66
N ASP A 25 12.25 -10.41 10.04
CA ASP A 25 13.17 -11.56 10.01
C ASP A 25 14.31 -11.41 8.98
N GLY A 26 14.38 -10.27 8.27
CA GLY A 26 15.37 -9.98 7.23
C GLY A 26 15.07 -10.61 5.88
N THR A 27 14.01 -11.39 5.73
CA THR A 27 13.61 -11.94 4.42
C THR A 27 13.07 -10.83 3.51
N VAL A 28 13.28 -11.01 2.20
CA VAL A 28 12.98 -9.98 1.20
C VAL A 28 12.05 -10.52 0.13
N THR A 29 11.09 -9.71 -0.29
CA THR A 29 10.30 -9.91 -1.51
C THR A 29 10.26 -8.61 -2.30
N TRP A 30 10.23 -8.69 -3.63
CA TRP A 30 10.26 -7.51 -4.48
C TRP A 30 9.57 -7.77 -5.82
N THR A 31 9.15 -6.69 -6.49
CA THR A 31 8.65 -6.71 -7.86
C THR A 31 9.00 -5.42 -8.59
N HIS A 32 8.88 -5.46 -9.92
CA HIS A 32 8.78 -4.24 -10.71
C HIS A 32 7.41 -3.60 -10.51
N ILE A 33 7.39 -2.27 -10.35
CA ILE A 33 6.16 -1.51 -10.30
C ILE A 33 5.68 -1.32 -11.74
N HIS A 34 4.47 -1.79 -12.03
CA HIS A 34 3.84 -1.53 -13.31
C HIS A 34 3.50 -0.03 -13.44
N ARG A 35 3.52 0.52 -14.66
CA ARG A 35 3.18 1.94 -14.86
C ARG A 35 1.78 2.23 -14.29
N GLY A 36 1.67 3.26 -13.45
CA GLY A 36 0.42 3.62 -12.78
C GLY A 36 0.07 2.81 -11.52
N PHE A 37 0.97 1.93 -11.04
CA PHE A 37 0.73 1.14 -9.83
C PHE A 37 1.34 1.74 -8.56
N VAL A 38 2.26 2.71 -8.65
CA VAL A 38 2.81 3.33 -7.43
C VAL A 38 1.72 4.03 -6.60
N GLN A 39 0.73 4.64 -7.25
CA GLN A 39 -0.40 5.27 -6.55
C GLN A 39 -1.28 4.22 -5.87
N HIS A 40 -1.45 3.06 -6.50
CA HIS A 40 -2.19 1.93 -5.97
C HIS A 40 -1.50 1.33 -4.74
N ASP A 41 -0.19 1.09 -4.82
CA ASP A 41 0.61 0.63 -3.69
C ASP A 41 0.61 1.65 -2.54
N PHE A 42 0.72 2.96 -2.81
CA PHE A 42 0.58 3.97 -1.74
C PHE A 42 -0.82 4.01 -1.14
N ALA A 43 -1.87 3.84 -1.94
CA ALA A 43 -3.23 3.75 -1.42
C ALA A 43 -3.41 2.52 -0.51
N HIS A 44 -2.84 1.36 -0.86
CA HIS A 44 -2.76 0.21 0.04
C HIS A 44 -2.08 0.54 1.36
N TYR A 45 -0.87 1.11 1.29
CA TYR A 45 -0.13 1.48 2.50
C TYR A 45 -0.97 2.39 3.40
N VAL A 46 -1.51 3.47 2.85
CA VAL A 46 -2.26 4.47 3.61
C VAL A 46 -3.54 3.90 4.20
N VAL A 47 -4.32 3.13 3.44
CA VAL A 47 -5.56 2.52 3.90
C VAL A 47 -5.28 1.52 5.02
N GLU A 48 -4.29 0.64 4.81
CA GLU A 48 -3.95 -0.40 5.78
C GLU A 48 -3.40 0.20 7.09
N THR A 49 -2.52 1.20 7.03
CA THR A 49 -1.97 1.82 8.24
C THR A 49 -2.98 2.70 8.97
N THR A 50 -3.87 3.39 8.25
CA THR A 50 -4.83 4.32 8.88
C THR A 50 -6.00 3.60 9.53
N LEU A 51 -6.45 2.50 8.92
CA LEU A 51 -7.59 1.71 9.40
C LEU A 51 -7.14 0.47 10.21
N GLY A 52 -5.84 0.22 10.30
CA GLY A 52 -5.28 -0.87 11.10
C GLY A 52 -5.50 -2.26 10.49
N PHE A 53 -5.63 -2.36 9.17
CA PHE A 53 -5.77 -3.66 8.50
C PHE A 53 -4.45 -4.42 8.53
N GLN A 54 -4.52 -5.72 8.80
CA GLN A 54 -3.36 -6.59 9.02
C GLN A 54 -3.36 -7.82 8.10
N ASN A 55 -4.46 -8.07 7.41
CA ASN A 55 -4.69 -9.18 6.48
C ASN A 55 -5.12 -8.66 5.10
N ALA A 56 -4.63 -7.48 4.74
CA ALA A 56 -4.65 -6.90 3.40
C ALA A 56 -3.27 -7.04 2.74
N PHE A 57 -2.95 -6.27 1.70
CA PHE A 57 -1.76 -6.52 0.88
C PHE A 57 -0.45 -6.42 1.69
N PHE A 58 -0.14 -5.25 2.27
CA PHE A 58 1.10 -5.10 3.04
C PHE A 58 1.07 -5.87 4.35
N GLY A 59 -0.09 -5.99 5.00
CA GLY A 59 -0.26 -6.83 6.18
C GLY A 59 0.08 -8.30 5.91
N LEU A 60 -0.30 -8.84 4.75
CA LEU A 60 0.09 -10.18 4.32
C LEU A 60 1.57 -10.23 3.94
N VAL A 61 2.09 -9.25 3.21
CA VAL A 61 3.53 -9.24 2.88
C VAL A 61 4.38 -9.23 4.16
N ALA A 62 4.00 -8.48 5.20
CA ALA A 62 4.66 -8.48 6.51
C ALA A 62 4.64 -9.86 7.18
N LYS A 63 3.58 -10.66 6.97
CA LYS A 63 3.43 -12.02 7.50
C LYS A 63 4.19 -13.10 6.74
N GLY A 64 5.01 -12.74 5.75
CA GLY A 64 5.84 -13.70 5.00
C GLY A 64 5.36 -14.02 3.59
N TYR A 65 4.24 -13.46 3.14
CA TYR A 65 3.71 -13.72 1.79
C TYR A 65 4.52 -12.96 0.73
N ASN A 66 4.77 -13.57 -0.43
CA ASN A 66 5.55 -12.93 -1.50
C ASN A 66 4.67 -12.10 -2.43
N ILE A 67 5.17 -10.93 -2.84
CA ILE A 67 4.42 -10.00 -3.71
C ILE A 67 4.00 -10.68 -5.02
N LEU A 68 4.89 -11.48 -5.61
CA LEU A 68 4.61 -12.15 -6.88
C LEU A 68 3.50 -13.21 -6.79
N ASP A 69 3.22 -13.75 -5.60
CA ASP A 69 2.17 -14.76 -5.42
C ASP A 69 0.76 -14.16 -5.59
N PHE A 70 0.60 -12.85 -5.39
CA PHE A 70 -0.67 -12.15 -5.62
C PHE A 70 -1.05 -12.13 -7.11
N ASN A 71 -0.06 -12.16 -8.01
CA ASN A 71 -0.27 -12.21 -9.47
C ASN A 71 -0.62 -13.60 -9.99
N LEU A 72 -0.49 -14.64 -9.15
CA LEU A 72 -0.82 -16.00 -9.56
C LEU A 72 -2.34 -16.19 -9.64
N PRO A 73 -2.84 -16.94 -10.64
CA PRO A 73 -4.23 -17.39 -10.66
C PRO A 73 -4.59 -18.14 -9.37
N THR A 74 -5.86 -18.08 -8.96
CA THR A 74 -6.35 -18.73 -7.73
C THR A 74 -5.96 -20.20 -7.62
N SER A 75 -5.90 -20.94 -8.73
CA SER A 75 -5.50 -22.37 -8.75
C SER A 75 -4.01 -22.62 -8.51
N LYS A 76 -3.16 -21.59 -8.64
CA LYS A 76 -1.69 -21.69 -8.50
C LYS A 76 -1.16 -20.92 -7.28
N ARG A 77 -1.97 -20.04 -6.69
CA ARG A 77 -1.57 -19.24 -5.53
C ARG A 77 -1.39 -20.15 -4.30
N PRO A 78 -0.31 -19.99 -3.51
CA PRO A 78 -0.06 -20.85 -2.35
C PRO A 78 -0.97 -20.56 -1.15
N PHE A 79 -1.90 -19.59 -1.27
CA PHE A 79 -2.82 -19.19 -0.22
C PHE A 79 -4.15 -18.67 -0.78
N LYS A 80 -5.16 -18.63 0.10
CA LYS A 80 -6.44 -17.99 -0.20
C LYS A 80 -6.39 -16.53 0.24
N ILE A 81 -6.90 -15.63 -0.59
CA ILE A 81 -7.00 -14.20 -0.25
C ILE A 81 -7.98 -14.05 0.92
N PRO A 82 -7.57 -13.44 2.05
CA PRO A 82 -8.45 -13.18 3.17
C PRO A 82 -9.62 -12.27 2.77
N LYS A 83 -10.75 -12.40 3.48
CA LYS A 83 -11.89 -11.51 3.29
C LYS A 83 -11.55 -10.04 3.53
N GLU A 84 -10.63 -9.76 4.45
CA GLU A 84 -10.16 -8.39 4.72
C GLU A 84 -9.47 -7.79 3.50
N ALA A 85 -8.50 -8.47 2.89
CA ALA A 85 -7.87 -8.05 1.64
C ALA A 85 -8.90 -7.75 0.52
N MET A 86 -9.93 -8.60 0.37
CA MET A 86 -10.98 -8.38 -0.62
C MET A 86 -11.83 -7.13 -0.34
N LYS A 87 -12.01 -6.75 0.94
CA LYS A 87 -12.75 -5.54 1.35
C LYS A 87 -11.91 -4.26 1.26
N VAL A 88 -10.59 -4.38 1.39
CA VAL A 88 -9.68 -3.24 1.27
C VAL A 88 -9.56 -2.77 -0.18
N GLU A 89 -9.63 -3.69 -1.13
CA GLU A 89 -9.46 -3.39 -2.56
C GLU A 89 -10.42 -2.29 -3.08
N PRO A 90 -11.75 -2.32 -2.82
CA PRO A 90 -12.63 -1.22 -3.21
C PRO A 90 -12.30 0.13 -2.57
N ILE A 91 -11.85 0.14 -1.30
CA ILE A 91 -11.45 1.38 -0.61
C ILE A 91 -10.22 1.98 -1.30
N VAL A 92 -9.22 1.14 -1.60
CA VAL A 92 -8.00 1.50 -2.33
C VAL A 92 -8.35 2.05 -3.71
N ALA A 93 -9.23 1.38 -4.45
CA ALA A 93 -9.66 1.79 -5.78
C ALA A 93 -10.37 3.16 -5.76
N LEU A 94 -11.30 3.36 -4.81
CA LEU A 94 -12.00 4.64 -4.67
C LEU A 94 -11.03 5.78 -4.30
N LEU A 95 -10.13 5.55 -3.34
CA LEU A 95 -9.14 6.54 -2.93
C LEU A 95 -8.16 6.88 -4.06
N GLN A 96 -7.73 5.89 -4.84
CA GLN A 96 -6.89 6.09 -6.02
C GLN A 96 -7.62 6.86 -7.13
N ALA A 97 -8.89 6.55 -7.37
CA ALA A 97 -9.68 7.21 -8.41
C ALA A 97 -9.88 8.72 -8.15
N GLU A 98 -9.90 9.15 -6.87
CA GLU A 98 -9.93 10.58 -6.50
C GLU A 98 -8.70 11.38 -6.99
N LEU A 99 -7.63 10.72 -7.43
CA LEU A 99 -6.45 11.39 -8.00
C LEU A 99 -6.66 11.85 -9.44
N TRP A 100 -7.69 11.37 -10.13
CA TRP A 100 -7.92 11.73 -11.53
C TRP A 100 -8.75 13.01 -11.59
N GLU A 101 -8.28 13.99 -12.36
CA GLU A 101 -8.95 15.29 -12.53
C GLU A 101 -10.41 15.19 -13.01
N SER A 102 -10.76 14.11 -13.70
CA SER A 102 -12.13 13.81 -14.15
C SER A 102 -13.12 13.53 -13.02
N PHE A 103 -12.67 13.37 -11.77
CA PHE A 103 -13.52 13.19 -10.60
C PHE A 103 -13.39 14.40 -9.65
N PRO A 104 -14.20 15.47 -9.87
CA PRO A 104 -14.07 16.73 -9.13
C PRO A 104 -14.57 16.65 -7.67
N ALA A 105 -15.22 15.55 -7.28
CA ALA A 105 -15.74 15.33 -5.94
C ALA A 105 -15.09 14.09 -5.31
N PRO A 106 -14.91 14.06 -3.98
CA PRO A 106 -14.44 12.86 -3.30
C PRO A 106 -15.35 11.66 -3.58
N LEU A 107 -14.77 10.50 -3.84
CA LEU A 107 -15.48 9.25 -4.15
C LEU A 107 -15.64 8.39 -2.90
N LEU A 108 -14.65 8.40 -1.99
CA LEU A 108 -14.69 7.69 -0.73
C LEU A 108 -15.42 8.53 0.33
N GLN A 109 -16.75 8.45 0.34
CA GLN A 109 -17.59 9.17 1.30
C GLN A 109 -17.61 8.47 2.68
N PRO A 110 -17.79 9.20 3.80
CA PRO A 110 -17.91 8.61 5.13
C PRO A 110 -18.99 7.54 5.26
N GLU A 111 -20.06 7.66 4.49
CA GLU A 111 -21.20 6.72 4.46
C GLU A 111 -20.97 5.53 3.52
N SER A 112 -19.78 5.40 2.92
CA SER A 112 -19.46 4.31 1.99
C SER A 112 -19.60 2.95 2.66
N GLN A 113 -20.31 2.03 2.00
CA GLN A 113 -20.47 0.64 2.46
C GLN A 113 -19.16 -0.15 2.45
N GLU A 114 -18.15 0.33 1.73
CA GLU A 114 -16.83 -0.29 1.66
C GLU A 114 -16.01 -0.03 2.94
N LEU A 115 -16.31 1.04 3.67
CA LEU A 115 -15.58 1.40 4.89
C LEU A 115 -16.01 0.53 6.09
N PRO A 116 -15.09 0.27 7.04
CA PRO A 116 -15.46 -0.25 8.35
C PRO A 116 -16.50 0.64 9.04
N ALA A 117 -17.42 0.03 9.78
CA ALA A 117 -18.49 0.77 10.49
C ALA A 117 -17.97 1.80 11.51
N ASN A 118 -16.73 1.66 11.97
CA ASN A 118 -16.05 2.57 12.89
C ASN A 118 -15.11 3.56 12.20
N ALA A 119 -15.04 3.57 10.86
CA ALA A 119 -14.23 4.55 10.14
C ALA A 119 -14.80 5.96 10.32
N THR A 120 -13.92 6.92 10.61
CA THR A 120 -14.31 8.31 10.87
C THR A 120 -14.00 9.20 9.65
N PRO A 121 -14.74 10.31 9.47
CA PRO A 121 -14.40 11.31 8.45
C PRO A 121 -12.96 11.82 8.56
N ALA A 122 -12.44 11.95 9.78
CA ALA A 122 -11.06 12.37 10.05
C ALA A 122 -10.03 11.35 9.53
N GLN A 123 -10.29 10.04 9.67
CA GLN A 123 -9.43 9.00 9.10
C GLN A 123 -9.44 9.06 7.57
N ILE A 124 -10.58 9.30 6.94
CA ILE A 124 -10.67 9.42 5.48
C ILE A 124 -9.85 10.61 4.99
N GLU A 125 -9.96 11.75 5.65
CA GLU A 125 -9.15 12.93 5.30
C GLU A 125 -7.66 12.68 5.55
N THR A 126 -7.32 11.99 6.65
CA THR A 126 -5.94 11.56 6.92
C THR A 126 -5.41 10.69 5.77
N MET A 127 -6.21 9.75 5.26
CA MET A 127 -5.82 8.93 4.12
C MET A 127 -5.55 9.77 2.87
N ARG A 128 -6.43 10.72 2.54
CA ARG A 128 -6.23 11.61 1.39
C ARG A 128 -4.97 12.45 1.49
N GLN A 129 -4.75 13.07 2.64
CA GLN A 129 -3.58 13.92 2.88
C GLN A 129 -2.29 13.11 2.81
N HIS A 130 -2.28 11.93 3.42
CA HIS A 130 -1.12 11.05 3.42
C HIS A 130 -0.80 10.54 2.01
N LEU A 131 -1.80 10.11 1.23
CA LEU A 131 -1.60 9.67 -0.15
C LEU A 131 -1.03 10.80 -1.02
N ARG A 132 -1.58 12.01 -0.94
CA ARG A 132 -1.05 13.18 -1.67
C ARG A 132 0.39 13.51 -1.29
N ASN A 133 0.72 13.44 0.00
CA ASN A 133 2.09 13.67 0.47
C ASN A 133 3.07 12.62 -0.07
N LEU A 134 2.70 11.33 -0.05
CA LEU A 134 3.54 10.26 -0.60
C LEU A 134 3.77 10.42 -2.10
N LEU A 135 2.73 10.78 -2.86
CA LEU A 135 2.86 11.06 -4.29
C LEU A 135 3.76 12.25 -4.56
N GLN A 136 3.63 13.34 -3.79
CA GLN A 136 4.50 14.49 -3.92
C GLN A 136 5.96 14.16 -3.62
N GLN A 137 6.22 13.37 -2.57
CA GLN A 137 7.56 12.88 -2.24
C GLN A 137 8.11 12.01 -3.37
N TRP A 138 7.30 11.09 -3.88
CA TRP A 138 7.66 10.24 -5.01
C TRP A 138 8.01 11.06 -6.24
N ASP A 139 7.19 12.03 -6.63
CA ASP A 139 7.42 12.87 -7.80
C ASP A 139 8.74 13.66 -7.69
N ASN A 140 9.10 14.09 -6.49
CA ASN A 140 10.34 14.82 -6.21
C ASN A 140 11.61 13.94 -6.24
N LEU A 141 11.50 12.61 -6.19
CA LEU A 141 12.67 11.74 -6.29
C LEU A 141 13.33 11.82 -7.67
N ALA A 142 14.66 11.88 -7.71
CA ALA A 142 15.43 11.75 -8.94
C ALA A 142 15.50 10.27 -9.40
N PRO A 143 15.77 10.00 -10.69
CA PRO A 143 16.00 8.64 -11.19
C PRO A 143 17.07 7.90 -10.39
N GLY A 144 16.72 6.74 -9.84
CA GLY A 144 17.62 5.92 -9.04
C GLY A 144 17.54 6.13 -7.53
N GLU A 145 16.85 7.18 -7.08
CA GLU A 145 16.56 7.41 -5.67
C GLU A 145 15.40 6.54 -5.17
N SER A 146 15.28 6.44 -3.85
CA SER A 146 14.27 5.64 -3.17
C SER A 146 13.69 6.39 -1.99
N MET A 147 12.45 6.03 -1.65
CA MET A 147 11.81 6.38 -0.39
C MET A 147 11.41 5.11 0.36
N ASP A 148 11.44 5.21 1.68
CA ASP A 148 11.24 4.11 2.61
C ASP A 148 10.05 4.42 3.51
N LEU A 149 9.15 3.45 3.65
CA LEU A 149 7.98 3.49 4.51
C LEU A 149 8.06 2.35 5.53
N GLN A 150 7.56 2.60 6.73
CA GLN A 150 7.52 1.60 7.80
C GLN A 150 6.10 1.06 7.94
N PHE A 151 5.95 -0.25 7.85
CA PHE A 151 4.69 -0.94 8.13
C PHE A 151 4.84 -1.73 9.44
N VAL A 152 4.12 -1.26 10.46
CA VAL A 152 4.14 -1.86 11.80
C VAL A 152 2.93 -2.79 11.93
N THR A 153 3.17 -4.03 12.32
CA THR A 153 2.07 -4.95 12.61
C THR A 153 1.57 -4.77 14.05
N LEU A 154 0.28 -4.99 14.31
CA LEU A 154 -0.26 -4.85 15.68
C LEU A 154 0.46 -5.78 16.69
N GLY A 155 0.97 -6.92 16.22
CA GLY A 155 1.78 -7.83 17.06
C GLY A 155 3.10 -7.20 17.56
N GLU A 156 3.67 -6.24 16.83
CA GLU A 156 4.87 -5.50 17.25
C GLU A 156 4.54 -4.41 18.27
N ILE A 157 3.36 -3.77 18.16
CA ILE A 157 2.92 -2.73 19.12
C ILE A 157 2.72 -3.33 20.52
N TYR A 158 2.20 -4.56 20.61
CA TYR A 158 2.02 -5.24 21.90
C TYR A 158 3.31 -5.84 22.49
N ASN A 159 4.35 -6.05 21.67
CA ASN A 159 5.66 -6.52 22.13
C ASN A 159 6.60 -5.36 22.51
N GLY A 160 6.21 -4.11 22.25
CA GLY A 160 6.84 -2.91 22.79
C GLY A 160 6.46 -2.70 24.26
N HIS A 161 7.00 -3.52 25.15
CA HIS A 161 6.93 -3.24 26.58
C HIS A 161 7.50 -1.85 26.86
N PHE A 162 6.71 -1.03 27.56
CA PHE A 162 7.23 0.04 28.39
C PHE A 162 8.39 -0.53 29.23
N ALA A 163 9.61 -0.07 28.94
CA ALA A 163 10.75 -0.14 29.82
C ALA A 163 11.09 1.28 30.26
#